data_AF-A0A1B6NXM4-F1
#
_entry.id   AF-A0A1B6NXM4-F1
#
_cell.length_a   1.000
_cell.length_b   1.000
_cell.length_c   1.000
_cell.angle_alpha   90.00
_cell.angle_beta   90.00
_cell.angle_gamma   90.00
#
_symmetry.space_group_name_H-M   'P 1'
#
loop_
_entity.id
_entity.type
_entity.pdbx_description
1 polymer ?
#
loop_
_entity_poly.entity_id
_entity_poly.type
_entity_poly.pdbx_seq_one_letter_code
_entity_poly.pdbx_strand_id
1 'polypeptide(L)'
;MKSQTQVPIMTQSDSVLRLGPNAYTKPAVALNILRETILGRELFDFAFKEYAQRWMFKRPTPSDFFRTMEEASGVDLDWFWRGWFYTTDHVDISLDSVYKLRLDTEDPDIDFAREREAEMEKPKSLTDLRNKEEGKKLWVDRFEDISDFYDENDRYTVTNKERNKYKKFLKDLEPWERKAFERAVKEDKNYYVLDFSNKGGLVMPIILELTFEDGTKEEMRIPAEIWRRTPKAVSKLIVTDKDKELVSVTVDPHWETADVDVENNHYPRRIIPSRIEAYKNKPRNTYEYRDLMHDSKTELKTDDEDKDDE
;
A
#
# COMPACT_ATOMS: atom_id res chain seq x y z
N MET A 1 -7.74 0.62 14.51
CA MET A 1 -9.05 0.46 15.21
C MET A 1 -10.09 1.34 14.54
N LYS A 2 -11.15 0.75 13.97
CA LYS A 2 -12.24 1.45 13.29
C LYS A 2 -13.56 1.10 13.98
N SER A 3 -14.36 2.10 14.35
CA SER A 3 -15.66 1.90 15.00
C SER A 3 -16.60 3.04 14.65
N GLN A 4 -17.89 2.73 14.44
CA GLN A 4 -18.91 3.73 14.09
C GLN A 4 -19.26 4.68 15.26
N THR A 5 -19.06 4.24 16.50
CA THR A 5 -19.37 5.01 17.71
C THR A 5 -18.11 5.52 18.42
N GLN A 6 -17.03 5.75 17.67
CA GLN A 6 -15.75 6.18 18.22
C GLN A 6 -15.77 7.68 18.50
N VAL A 7 -15.16 8.07 19.62
CA VAL A 7 -14.87 9.47 19.96
C VAL A 7 -13.36 9.64 20.16
N PRO A 8 -12.80 10.86 20.04
CA PRO A 8 -11.39 11.11 20.35
C PRO A 8 -11.01 10.66 21.76
N ILE A 9 -9.73 10.37 22.02
CA ILE A 9 -9.24 10.00 23.37
C ILE A 9 -9.42 11.16 24.34
N MET A 10 -9.25 12.40 23.85
CA MET A 10 -9.39 13.62 24.65
C MET A 10 -10.85 14.03 24.94
N THR A 11 -11.81 13.14 24.71
CA THR A 11 -13.21 13.37 25.04
C THR A 11 -13.42 13.27 26.57
N GLN A 12 -14.26 14.15 27.13
CA GLN A 12 -14.64 14.05 28.54
C GLN A 12 -15.23 12.67 28.86
N SER A 13 -14.83 12.09 29.99
CA SER A 13 -15.15 10.70 30.40
C SER A 13 -16.64 10.37 30.32
N ASP A 14 -17.51 11.29 30.72
CA ASP A 14 -18.97 11.09 30.77
C ASP A 14 -19.60 10.94 29.38
N SER A 15 -18.90 11.41 28.34
CA SER A 15 -19.31 11.34 26.95
C SER A 15 -18.68 10.17 26.19
N VAL A 16 -17.81 9.38 26.83
CA VAL A 16 -17.11 8.26 26.19
C VAL A 16 -18.00 7.01 26.18
N LEU A 17 -18.48 6.62 24.99
CA LEU A 17 -19.37 5.48 24.81
C LEU A 17 -18.71 4.11 25.10
N ARG A 18 -17.40 3.98 24.84
CA ARG A 18 -16.63 2.75 25.05
C ARG A 18 -15.33 3.04 25.80
N LEU A 19 -15.44 3.22 27.10
CA LEU A 19 -14.32 3.66 27.95
C LEU A 19 -13.09 2.75 27.85
N GLY A 20 -13.26 1.43 27.95
CA GLY A 20 -12.14 0.47 27.89
C GLY A 20 -11.28 0.64 26.61
N PRO A 21 -11.87 0.45 25.41
CA PRO A 21 -11.14 0.63 24.16
C PRO A 21 -10.57 2.04 23.94
N ASN A 22 -11.31 3.08 24.35
CA ASN A 22 -10.91 4.47 24.13
C ASN A 22 -9.78 4.93 25.09
N ALA A 23 -9.87 4.60 26.37
CA ALA A 23 -8.93 5.06 27.40
C ALA A 23 -7.76 4.11 27.64
N TYR A 24 -7.85 2.83 27.22
CA TYR A 24 -6.79 1.84 27.44
C TYR A 24 -6.23 1.30 26.12
N THR A 25 -7.08 0.69 25.29
CA THR A 25 -6.58 -0.05 24.12
C THR A 25 -5.95 0.88 23.08
N LYS A 26 -6.64 1.96 22.65
CA LYS A 26 -6.11 2.90 21.64
C LYS A 26 -4.84 3.62 22.14
N PRO A 27 -4.79 4.18 23.37
CA PRO A 27 -3.56 4.79 23.89
C PRO A 27 -2.40 3.79 24.04
N ALA A 28 -2.66 2.57 24.48
CA ALA A 28 -1.62 1.55 24.61
C ALA A 28 -1.00 1.21 23.24
N VAL A 29 -1.83 1.04 22.20
CA VAL A 29 -1.35 0.84 20.82
C VAL A 29 -0.58 2.07 20.35
N ALA A 30 -1.10 3.28 20.55
CA ALA A 30 -0.40 4.50 20.15
C ALA A 30 1.00 4.60 20.80
N LEU A 31 1.11 4.38 22.11
CA LEU A 31 2.40 4.43 22.80
C LEU A 31 3.35 3.32 22.38
N ASN A 32 2.83 2.13 22.06
CA ASN A 32 3.64 1.04 21.52
C ASN A 32 4.22 1.41 20.14
N ILE A 33 3.39 1.93 19.23
CA ILE A 33 3.81 2.40 17.91
C ILE A 33 4.82 3.55 18.04
N LEU A 34 4.58 4.49 18.95
CA LEU A 34 5.50 5.60 19.21
C LEU A 34 6.87 5.08 19.64
N ARG A 35 6.90 4.06 20.50
CA ARG A 35 8.13 3.44 21.01
C ARG A 35 8.85 2.58 19.98
N GLU A 36 8.14 1.73 19.26
CA GLU A 36 8.76 0.73 18.38
C GLU A 36 9.04 1.26 16.98
N THR A 37 8.17 2.13 16.46
CA THR A 37 8.16 2.50 15.04
C THR A 37 8.54 3.96 14.79
N ILE A 38 8.12 4.89 15.65
CA ILE A 38 8.32 6.34 15.41
C ILE A 38 9.63 6.85 16.03
N LEU A 39 9.79 6.72 17.34
CA LEU A 39 10.97 7.22 18.07
C LEU A 39 12.08 6.16 18.20
N GLY A 40 11.70 4.89 18.25
CA GLY A 40 12.59 3.81 18.67
C GLY A 40 12.73 3.74 20.20
N ARG A 41 13.15 2.56 20.67
CA ARG A 41 13.16 2.23 22.10
C ARG A 41 14.03 3.16 22.94
N GLU A 42 15.22 3.49 22.46
CA GLU A 42 16.19 4.29 23.23
C GLU A 42 15.70 5.72 23.47
N LEU A 43 15.26 6.42 22.42
CA LEU A 43 14.73 7.78 22.54
C LEU A 43 13.43 7.81 23.33
N PHE A 44 12.52 6.86 23.07
CA PHE A 44 11.27 6.77 23.81
C PHE A 44 11.52 6.52 25.30
N ASP A 45 12.35 5.54 25.65
CA ASP A 45 12.61 5.18 27.05
C ASP A 45 13.33 6.33 27.78
N PHE A 46 14.24 7.04 27.10
CA PHE A 46 14.86 8.26 27.62
C PHE A 46 13.83 9.35 27.91
N ALA A 47 13.00 9.71 26.91
CA ALA A 47 11.99 10.75 27.04
C ALA A 47 10.91 10.40 28.08
N PHE A 48 10.52 9.13 28.15
CA PHE A 48 9.55 8.65 29.13
C PHE A 48 10.12 8.67 30.55
N LYS A 49 11.40 8.33 30.73
CA LYS A 49 12.09 8.47 32.02
C LYS A 49 12.19 9.93 32.45
N GLU A 50 12.49 10.84 31.54
CA GLU A 50 12.52 12.29 31.80
C GLU A 50 11.14 12.80 32.24
N TYR A 51 10.07 12.38 31.56
CA TYR A 51 8.69 12.65 32.00
C TYR A 51 8.42 12.18 33.42
N ALA A 52 8.75 10.91 33.73
CA ALA A 52 8.55 10.35 35.06
C ALA A 52 9.31 11.14 36.14
N GLN A 53 10.54 11.58 35.86
CA GLN A 53 11.35 12.38 36.77
C GLN A 53 10.80 13.80 36.95
N ARG A 54 10.42 14.50 35.87
CA ARG A 54 9.87 15.87 35.93
C ARG A 54 8.57 15.95 36.71
N TRP A 55 7.73 14.92 36.59
CA TRP A 55 6.36 14.92 37.10
C TRP A 55 6.15 14.04 38.33
N MET A 56 7.22 13.46 38.88
CA MET A 56 7.13 12.72 40.14
C MET A 56 6.51 13.58 41.24
N PHE A 57 5.52 13.00 41.94
CA PHE A 57 4.75 13.64 43.02
C PHE A 57 3.92 14.88 42.59
N LYS A 58 3.61 15.03 41.30
CA LYS A 58 2.75 16.09 40.74
C LYS A 58 1.48 15.51 40.09
N ARG A 59 0.61 16.39 39.56
CA ARG A 59 -0.60 16.03 38.79
C ARG A 59 -0.46 16.47 37.33
N PRO A 60 0.25 15.70 36.49
CA PRO A 60 0.41 16.04 35.08
C PRO A 60 -0.91 15.92 34.32
N THR A 61 -1.04 16.73 33.28
CA THR A 61 -2.08 16.64 32.25
C THR A 61 -1.50 15.99 30.99
N PRO A 62 -2.33 15.57 30.02
CA PRO A 62 -1.81 14.99 28.77
C PRO A 62 -0.84 15.91 28.02
N SER A 63 -1.06 17.23 28.03
CA SER A 63 -0.14 18.19 27.39
C SER A 63 1.26 18.19 28.01
N ASP A 64 1.36 17.93 29.32
CA ASP A 64 2.64 17.84 30.00
C ASP A 64 3.43 16.61 29.54
N PHE A 65 2.73 15.51 29.27
CA PHE A 65 3.31 14.30 28.69
C PHE A 65 3.78 14.56 27.25
N PHE A 66 2.90 15.06 26.37
CA PHE A 66 3.22 15.32 24.97
C PHE A 66 4.43 16.25 24.82
N ARG A 67 4.42 17.38 25.54
CA ARG A 67 5.53 18.33 25.53
C ARG A 67 6.84 17.72 26.04
N THR A 68 6.79 16.91 27.09
CA THR A 68 8.02 16.29 27.60
C THR A 68 8.58 15.27 26.61
N MET A 69 7.71 14.48 25.98
CA MET A 69 8.12 13.52 24.96
C MET A 69 8.78 14.19 23.76
N GLU A 70 8.22 15.30 23.27
CA GLU A 70 8.81 16.09 22.17
C GLU A 70 10.11 16.77 22.56
N GLU A 71 10.14 17.46 23.71
CA GLU A 71 11.31 18.19 24.17
C GLU A 71 12.51 17.26 24.42
N ALA A 72 12.27 16.11 25.07
CA ALA A 72 13.33 15.17 25.40
C ALA A 72 13.78 14.32 24.19
N SER A 73 12.88 13.99 23.26
CA SER A 73 13.24 13.27 22.04
C SER A 73 13.84 14.16 20.95
N GLY A 74 13.53 15.46 20.96
CA GLY A 74 13.91 16.40 19.90
C GLY A 74 13.15 16.17 18.57
N VAL A 75 12.06 15.39 18.60
CA VAL A 75 11.26 15.04 17.43
C VAL A 75 9.92 15.77 17.49
N ASP A 76 9.48 16.31 16.34
CA ASP A 76 8.14 16.88 16.19
C ASP A 76 7.09 15.76 16.11
N LEU A 77 6.24 15.66 17.14
CA LEU A 77 5.22 14.64 17.29
C LEU A 77 3.80 15.24 17.23
N ASP A 78 3.64 16.51 16.84
CA ASP A 78 2.34 17.19 16.81
C ASP A 78 1.34 16.43 15.93
N TRP A 79 1.80 15.95 14.78
CA TRP A 79 1.01 15.15 13.85
C TRP A 79 0.53 13.84 14.50
N PHE A 80 1.38 13.21 15.31
CA PHE A 80 1.11 11.95 15.98
C PHE A 80 0.08 12.16 17.09
N TRP A 81 0.30 13.14 17.97
CA TRP A 81 -0.63 13.47 19.05
C TRP A 81 -1.99 13.87 18.51
N ARG A 82 -2.01 14.75 17.50
CA ARG A 82 -3.26 15.19 16.86
C ARG A 82 -4.03 14.01 16.27
N GLY A 83 -3.39 13.18 15.44
CA GLY A 83 -4.05 12.05 14.79
C GLY A 83 -4.52 10.97 15.77
N TRP A 84 -3.69 10.58 16.74
CA TRP A 84 -4.05 9.50 17.65
C TRP A 84 -5.03 9.93 18.76
N PHE A 85 -4.85 11.11 19.34
CA PHE A 85 -5.55 11.53 20.56
C PHE A 85 -6.71 12.49 20.34
N TYR A 86 -6.63 13.35 19.32
CA TYR A 86 -7.62 14.40 19.08
C TYR A 86 -8.58 14.12 17.92
N THR A 87 -8.34 13.08 17.11
CA THR A 87 -9.27 12.68 16.04
C THR A 87 -9.80 11.25 16.22
N THR A 88 -10.81 10.92 15.42
CA THR A 88 -11.34 9.56 15.24
C THR A 88 -10.76 8.86 14.02
N ASP A 89 -9.73 9.45 13.42
CA ASP A 89 -9.02 8.87 12.28
C ASP A 89 -8.33 7.56 12.69
N HIS A 90 -8.02 6.77 11.68
CA HIS A 90 -7.34 5.49 11.80
C HIS A 90 -6.32 5.33 10.68
N VAL A 91 -5.43 4.36 10.81
CA VAL A 91 -4.44 4.05 9.78
C VAL A 91 -5.10 3.15 8.75
N ASP A 92 -5.06 3.57 7.49
CA ASP A 92 -5.46 2.82 6.29
C ASP A 92 -4.67 3.41 5.11
N ILE A 93 -3.51 2.81 4.83
CA ILE A 93 -2.57 3.22 3.79
C ILE A 93 -2.58 2.17 2.68
N SER A 94 -3.19 2.54 1.55
CA SER A 94 -3.32 1.69 0.38
C SER A 94 -2.16 1.90 -0.58
N LEU A 95 -1.58 0.82 -1.07
CA LEU A 95 -0.71 0.84 -2.25
C LEU A 95 -1.58 0.68 -3.50
N ASP A 96 -1.83 1.80 -4.19
CA ASP A 96 -2.81 1.85 -5.27
C ASP A 96 -2.25 1.37 -6.60
N SER A 97 -1.02 1.77 -6.91
CA SER A 97 -0.37 1.40 -8.17
C SER A 97 1.15 1.35 -8.04
N VAL A 98 1.77 0.54 -8.89
CA VAL A 98 3.23 0.52 -9.09
C VAL A 98 3.50 0.59 -10.59
N TYR A 99 4.08 1.70 -11.04
CA TYR A 99 4.50 1.88 -12.41
C TYR A 99 5.99 1.59 -12.55
N LYS A 100 6.34 0.60 -13.37
CA LYS A 100 7.72 0.41 -13.86
C LYS A 100 7.95 1.39 -15.00
N LEU A 101 8.90 2.28 -14.81
CA LEU A 101 9.38 3.25 -15.80
C LEU A 101 10.78 2.86 -16.23
N ARG A 102 11.08 3.12 -17.50
CA ARG A 102 12.44 3.08 -18.05
C ARG A 102 12.78 4.46 -18.58
N LEU A 103 14.05 4.82 -18.48
CA LEU A 103 14.54 6.07 -19.03
C LEU A 103 14.46 6.04 -20.57
N ASP A 104 13.96 7.13 -21.14
CA ASP A 104 14.01 7.40 -22.58
C ASP A 104 15.45 7.76 -22.97
N THR A 105 15.99 7.09 -23.99
CA THR A 105 17.38 7.35 -24.44
C THR A 105 17.45 8.49 -25.44
N GLU A 106 16.30 9.01 -25.89
CA GLU A 106 16.14 9.98 -26.98
C GLU A 106 16.78 9.52 -28.31
N ASP A 107 17.35 8.32 -28.34
CA ASP A 107 17.98 7.71 -29.49
C ASP A 107 16.91 6.93 -30.24
N PRO A 108 16.48 7.41 -31.42
CA PRO A 108 15.39 6.77 -32.15
C PRO A 108 15.72 5.35 -32.57
N ASP A 109 17.01 5.00 -32.76
CA ASP A 109 17.42 3.64 -33.12
C ASP A 109 17.19 2.64 -31.98
N ILE A 110 17.16 3.12 -30.73
CA ILE A 110 16.90 2.33 -29.54
C ILE A 110 15.41 2.40 -29.18
N ASP A 111 14.87 3.61 -29.01
CA ASP A 111 13.53 3.81 -28.46
C ASP A 111 12.40 3.40 -29.42
N PHE A 112 12.53 3.59 -30.73
CA PHE A 112 11.52 3.09 -31.66
C PHE A 112 11.51 1.56 -31.75
N ALA A 113 12.66 0.91 -31.64
CA ALA A 113 12.73 -0.54 -31.55
C ALA A 113 11.98 -1.06 -30.31
N ARG A 114 12.18 -0.40 -29.17
CA ARG A 114 11.49 -0.70 -27.91
C ARG A 114 9.98 -0.47 -28.00
N GLU A 115 9.53 0.63 -28.61
CA GLU A 115 8.11 0.89 -28.82
C GLU A 115 7.47 -0.13 -29.76
N ARG A 116 8.19 -0.56 -30.81
CA ARG A 116 7.76 -1.63 -31.71
C ARG A 116 7.55 -2.95 -30.96
N GLU A 117 8.49 -3.34 -30.11
CA GLU A 117 8.37 -4.52 -29.25
C GLU A 117 7.16 -4.41 -28.32
N ALA A 118 7.00 -3.27 -27.64
CA ALA A 118 5.87 -3.02 -26.74
C ALA A 118 4.51 -3.05 -27.46
N GLU A 119 4.43 -2.58 -28.71
CA GLU A 119 3.21 -2.66 -29.52
C GLU A 119 2.91 -4.11 -29.94
N MET A 120 3.93 -4.92 -30.24
CA MET A 120 3.76 -6.34 -30.59
C MET A 120 3.33 -7.21 -29.40
N GLU A 121 3.75 -6.85 -28.19
CA GLU A 121 3.34 -7.54 -26.96
C GLU A 121 1.88 -7.26 -26.56
N LYS A 122 1.27 -6.19 -27.10
CA LYS A 122 -0.14 -5.90 -26.83
C LYS A 122 -1.03 -7.04 -27.32
N PRO A 123 -2.10 -7.37 -26.58
CA PRO A 123 -3.04 -8.38 -27.01
C PRO A 123 -3.67 -7.97 -28.35
N LYS A 124 -3.62 -8.87 -29.33
CA LYS A 124 -4.24 -8.66 -30.63
C LYS A 124 -5.76 -8.50 -30.48
N SER A 125 -6.38 -7.72 -31.36
CA SER A 125 -7.82 -7.54 -31.31
C SER A 125 -8.54 -8.87 -31.58
N LEU A 126 -9.70 -9.05 -30.94
CA LEU A 126 -10.53 -10.24 -31.14
C LEU A 126 -10.95 -10.39 -32.61
N THR A 127 -11.16 -9.27 -33.31
CA THR A 127 -11.50 -9.23 -34.73
C THR A 127 -10.39 -9.82 -35.59
N ASP A 128 -9.13 -9.47 -35.32
CA ASP A 128 -7.98 -9.96 -36.08
C ASP A 128 -7.75 -11.45 -35.84
N LEU A 129 -7.95 -11.90 -34.60
CA LEU A 129 -7.89 -13.32 -34.24
C LEU A 129 -8.95 -14.13 -34.99
N ARG A 130 -10.22 -13.70 -34.93
CA ARG A 130 -11.33 -14.38 -35.61
C ARG A 130 -11.20 -14.36 -37.12
N ASN A 131 -10.79 -13.24 -37.71
CA ASN A 131 -10.58 -13.16 -39.15
C ASN A 131 -9.49 -14.14 -39.61
N LYS A 132 -8.41 -14.29 -38.83
CA LYS A 132 -7.36 -15.28 -39.10
C LYS A 132 -7.86 -16.71 -38.94
N GLU A 133 -8.65 -17.01 -37.91
CA GLU A 133 -9.28 -18.32 -37.71
C GLU A 133 -10.25 -18.70 -38.84
N GLU A 134 -11.01 -17.73 -39.36
CA GLU A 134 -11.87 -17.88 -40.53
C GLU A 134 -11.10 -17.95 -41.86
N GLY A 135 -9.76 -17.88 -41.83
CA GLY A 135 -8.89 -17.95 -43.00
C GLY A 135 -8.94 -16.71 -43.89
N LYS A 136 -9.48 -15.58 -43.40
CA LYS A 136 -9.48 -14.31 -44.14
C LYS A 136 -8.06 -13.78 -44.23
N LYS A 137 -7.60 -13.58 -45.46
CA LYS A 137 -6.31 -12.94 -45.77
C LYS A 137 -6.51 -11.44 -45.96
N LEU A 138 -5.52 -10.64 -45.55
CA LEU A 138 -5.54 -9.20 -45.83
C LEU A 138 -5.55 -8.98 -47.34
N TRP A 139 -6.06 -7.83 -47.76
CA TRP A 139 -6.09 -7.48 -49.18
C TRP A 139 -4.66 -7.31 -49.72
N VAL A 140 -3.78 -6.67 -48.95
CA VAL A 140 -2.36 -6.48 -49.27
C VAL A 140 -1.64 -7.83 -49.41
N ASP A 141 -1.89 -8.79 -48.52
CA ASP A 141 -1.31 -10.16 -48.62
C ASP A 141 -1.74 -10.94 -49.87
N ARG A 142 -2.82 -10.53 -50.55
CA ARG A 142 -3.35 -11.20 -51.74
C ARG A 142 -2.85 -10.58 -53.04
N PHE A 143 -2.42 -9.33 -53.01
CA PHE A 143 -2.16 -8.50 -54.17
C PHE A 143 -0.87 -7.72 -53.94
N GLU A 144 0.25 -8.30 -54.39
CA GLU A 144 1.58 -7.69 -54.25
C GLU A 144 1.71 -6.35 -54.98
N ASP A 145 0.89 -6.10 -56.00
CA ASP A 145 0.83 -4.85 -56.75
C ASP A 145 0.29 -3.65 -55.94
N ILE A 146 -0.29 -3.92 -54.77
CA ILE A 146 -0.91 -2.91 -53.90
C ILE A 146 0.02 -2.55 -52.72
N SER A 147 1.11 -3.31 -52.50
CA SER A 147 2.05 -3.00 -51.43
C SER A 147 2.70 -1.64 -51.66
N ASP A 148 2.70 -0.78 -50.63
CA ASP A 148 3.29 0.54 -50.68
C ASP A 148 4.42 0.72 -49.67
N PHE A 149 4.95 1.95 -49.59
CA PHE A 149 6.03 2.30 -48.69
C PHE A 149 5.72 1.98 -47.21
N TYR A 150 4.46 2.09 -46.78
CA TYR A 150 4.03 1.89 -45.39
C TYR A 150 3.86 0.42 -45.02
N ASP A 151 3.81 -0.50 -45.99
CA ASP A 151 3.79 -1.94 -45.73
C ASP A 151 5.17 -2.46 -45.32
N GLU A 152 6.24 -1.92 -45.90
CA GLU A 152 7.63 -2.23 -45.51
C GLU A 152 8.13 -1.38 -44.34
N ASN A 153 7.61 -0.16 -44.19
CA ASN A 153 8.05 0.80 -43.18
C ASN A 153 6.92 1.12 -42.21
N ASP A 154 7.01 0.54 -41.02
CA ASP A 154 6.07 0.85 -39.96
C ASP A 154 6.35 2.24 -39.35
N ARG A 155 5.47 2.65 -38.44
CA ARG A 155 5.58 3.92 -37.70
C ARG A 155 6.86 4.04 -36.84
N TYR A 156 7.57 2.93 -36.63
CA TYR A 156 8.78 2.83 -35.81
C TYR A 156 10.05 2.75 -36.69
N THR A 157 9.91 2.81 -38.01
CA THR A 157 11.07 2.91 -38.89
C THR A 157 11.77 4.25 -38.70
N VAL A 158 13.02 4.20 -38.27
CA VAL A 158 13.84 5.38 -37.99
C VAL A 158 14.26 6.06 -39.29
N THR A 159 13.98 7.36 -39.39
CA THR A 159 14.43 8.17 -40.53
C THR A 159 15.62 9.06 -40.13
N ASN A 160 16.27 9.63 -41.14
CA ASN A 160 17.36 10.59 -40.91
C ASN A 160 16.90 11.85 -40.19
N LYS A 161 15.60 12.19 -40.26
CA LYS A 161 15.03 13.33 -39.56
C LYS A 161 15.09 13.14 -38.04
N GLU A 162 14.73 11.96 -37.54
CA GLU A 162 14.76 11.66 -36.10
C GLU A 162 16.22 11.59 -35.60
N ARG A 163 17.12 10.94 -36.34
CA ARG A 163 18.55 10.92 -35.98
C ARG A 163 19.17 12.32 -35.92
N ASN A 164 18.79 13.21 -36.83
CA ASN A 164 19.23 14.61 -36.79
C ASN A 164 18.64 15.38 -35.60
N LYS A 165 17.40 15.08 -35.19
CA LYS A 165 16.77 15.64 -34.00
C LYS A 165 17.52 15.21 -32.72
N TYR A 166 17.86 13.93 -32.59
CA TYR A 166 18.66 13.41 -31.48
C TYR A 166 20.04 14.06 -31.40
N LYS A 167 20.75 14.16 -32.53
CA LYS A 167 22.05 14.87 -32.59
C LYS A 167 21.97 16.33 -32.18
N LYS A 168 20.87 17.00 -32.53
CA LYS A 168 20.61 18.38 -32.11
C LYS A 168 20.37 18.45 -30.60
N PHE A 169 19.52 17.57 -30.05
CA PHE A 169 19.27 17.47 -28.62
C PHE A 169 20.59 17.32 -27.83
N LEU A 170 21.46 16.40 -28.23
CA LEU A 170 22.77 16.21 -27.58
C LEU A 170 23.70 17.43 -27.67
N LYS A 171 23.53 18.27 -28.70
CA LYS A 171 24.32 19.50 -28.88
C LYS A 171 23.81 20.65 -28.03
N ASP A 172 22.51 20.67 -27.76
CA ASP A 172 21.84 21.74 -27.00
C ASP A 172 22.03 21.55 -25.47
N LEU A 173 22.45 20.38 -25.00
CA LEU A 173 22.75 20.09 -23.59
C LEU A 173 24.07 20.72 -23.11
N GLU A 174 24.08 21.25 -21.89
CA GLU A 174 25.30 21.69 -21.22
C GLU A 174 26.24 20.50 -20.92
N PRO A 175 27.57 20.71 -20.76
CA PRO A 175 28.52 19.63 -20.55
C PRO A 175 28.20 18.72 -19.36
N TRP A 176 27.66 19.29 -18.27
CA TRP A 176 27.29 18.53 -17.07
C TRP A 176 25.96 17.77 -17.26
N GLU A 177 25.00 18.33 -17.99
CA GLU A 177 23.71 17.69 -18.31
C GLU A 177 23.94 16.47 -19.20
N ARG A 178 24.76 16.66 -20.25
CA ARG A 178 25.14 15.58 -21.15
C ARG A 178 25.83 14.45 -20.42
N LYS A 179 26.80 14.75 -19.55
CA LYS A 179 27.49 13.73 -18.74
C LYS A 179 26.52 12.99 -17.81
N ALA A 180 25.57 13.69 -17.20
CA ALA A 180 24.57 13.09 -16.34
C ALA A 180 23.61 12.18 -17.14
N PHE A 181 23.19 12.62 -18.32
CA PHE A 181 22.34 11.87 -19.25
C PHE A 181 23.03 10.61 -19.78
N GLU A 182 24.24 10.73 -20.32
CA GLU A 182 25.04 9.59 -20.81
C GLU A 182 25.29 8.56 -19.71
N ARG A 183 25.52 9.02 -18.46
CA ARG A 183 25.62 8.12 -17.30
C ARG A 183 24.28 7.42 -17.04
N ALA A 184 23.17 8.14 -17.03
CA ALA A 184 21.86 7.58 -16.75
C ALA A 184 21.44 6.54 -17.81
N VAL A 185 21.67 6.83 -19.09
CA VAL A 185 21.46 5.90 -20.21
C VAL A 185 22.35 4.66 -20.07
N LYS A 186 23.60 4.82 -19.66
CA LYS A 186 24.53 3.69 -19.44
C LYS A 186 24.15 2.82 -18.25
N GLU A 187 23.69 3.43 -17.16
CA GLU A 187 23.28 2.71 -15.95
C GLU A 187 21.97 1.93 -16.17
N ASP A 188 21.08 2.41 -17.06
CA ASP A 188 19.83 1.76 -17.48
C ASP A 188 19.03 1.16 -16.31
N LYS A 189 18.88 1.99 -15.27
CA LYS A 189 18.23 1.60 -14.01
C LYS A 189 16.74 1.41 -14.17
N ASN A 190 16.18 0.62 -13.26
CA ASN A 190 14.74 0.44 -13.11
C ASN A 190 14.19 1.55 -12.21
N TYR A 191 13.16 2.25 -12.69
CA TYR A 191 12.47 3.31 -11.96
C TYR A 191 11.06 2.83 -11.61
N TYR A 192 10.69 2.87 -10.34
CA TYR A 192 9.35 2.48 -9.90
C TYR A 192 8.65 3.67 -9.25
N VAL A 193 7.47 4.04 -9.74
CA VAL A 193 6.61 5.03 -9.09
C VAL A 193 5.51 4.28 -8.34
N LEU A 194 5.52 4.39 -7.03
CA LEU A 194 4.53 3.81 -6.14
C LEU A 194 3.56 4.89 -5.71
N ASP A 195 2.28 4.70 -5.98
CA ASP A 195 1.23 5.59 -5.53
C ASP A 195 0.55 5.06 -4.28
N PHE A 196 0.46 5.91 -3.26
CA PHE A 196 -0.17 5.60 -1.99
C PHE A 196 -1.35 6.52 -1.74
N SER A 197 -2.42 5.99 -1.14
CA SER A 197 -3.51 6.78 -0.59
C SER A 197 -3.70 6.54 0.90
N ASN A 198 -3.95 7.62 1.63
CA ASN A 198 -4.34 7.59 3.03
C ASN A 198 -5.87 7.69 3.11
N LYS A 199 -6.52 6.55 3.31
CA LYS A 199 -7.99 6.44 3.39
C LYS A 199 -8.51 6.67 4.80
N GLY A 200 -7.69 6.37 5.80
CA GLY A 200 -8.09 6.39 7.21
C GLY A 200 -7.93 7.76 7.88
N GLY A 201 -7.21 8.68 7.24
CA GLY A 201 -6.99 10.06 7.67
C GLY A 201 -5.80 10.23 8.61
N LEU A 202 -5.34 9.16 9.27
CA LEU A 202 -4.22 9.18 10.18
C LEU A 202 -2.91 9.02 9.39
N VAL A 203 -2.06 10.03 9.42
CA VAL A 203 -0.75 9.98 8.76
C VAL A 203 0.21 9.09 9.56
N MET A 204 0.94 8.22 8.89
CA MET A 204 1.96 7.33 9.46
C MET A 204 3.15 7.21 8.51
N PRO A 205 4.34 6.81 9.01
CA PRO A 205 5.43 6.38 8.14
C PRO A 205 4.97 5.25 7.22
N ILE A 206 5.47 5.24 5.99
CA ILE A 206 5.22 4.16 5.03
C ILE A 206 6.40 3.19 5.13
N ILE A 207 6.14 2.00 5.66
CA ILE A 207 7.12 0.92 5.77
C ILE A 207 6.88 -0.02 4.61
N LEU A 208 7.90 -0.30 3.81
CA LEU A 208 7.80 -1.10 2.60
C LEU A 208 8.74 -2.30 2.70
N GLU A 209 8.26 -3.48 2.32
CA GLU A 209 9.09 -4.61 1.92
C GLU A 209 9.05 -4.73 0.39
N LEU A 210 10.19 -4.53 -0.25
CA LEU A 210 10.40 -4.73 -1.68
C LEU A 210 10.94 -6.15 -1.88
N THR A 211 10.24 -6.96 -2.69
CA THR A 211 10.70 -8.30 -3.07
C THR A 211 11.10 -8.31 -4.54
N PHE A 212 12.34 -8.72 -4.81
CA PHE A 212 12.92 -8.75 -6.15
C PHE A 212 12.86 -10.16 -6.77
N GLU A 213 13.10 -10.25 -8.08
CA GLU A 213 13.07 -11.51 -8.84
C GLU A 213 14.13 -12.52 -8.37
N ASP A 214 15.28 -12.05 -7.89
CA ASP A 214 16.34 -12.87 -7.29
C ASP A 214 15.97 -13.45 -5.92
N GLY A 215 14.78 -13.10 -5.39
CA GLY A 215 14.29 -13.51 -4.08
C GLY A 215 14.82 -12.66 -2.93
N THR A 216 15.66 -11.65 -3.20
CA THR A 216 16.11 -10.72 -2.17
C THR A 216 14.96 -9.81 -1.72
N LYS A 217 15.04 -9.42 -0.45
CA LYS A 217 14.08 -8.53 0.19
C LYS A 217 14.80 -7.31 0.73
N GLU A 218 14.23 -6.14 0.49
CA GLU A 218 14.73 -4.89 1.01
C GLU A 218 13.63 -4.15 1.76
N GLU A 219 13.92 -3.76 3.00
CA GLU A 219 13.02 -2.92 3.78
C GLU A 219 13.35 -1.45 3.60
N MET A 220 12.33 -0.65 3.31
CA MET A 220 12.44 0.79 3.19
C MET A 220 11.45 1.47 4.14
N ARG A 221 11.96 2.37 4.99
CA ARG A 221 11.14 3.19 5.88
C ARG A 221 11.08 4.62 5.37
N ILE A 222 9.89 5.06 5.02
CA ILE A 222 9.62 6.42 4.58
C ILE A 222 8.97 7.19 5.74
N PRO A 223 9.57 8.29 6.21
CA PRO A 223 9.03 9.07 7.32
C PRO A 223 7.62 9.64 7.04
N ALA A 224 6.86 9.95 8.10
CA ALA A 224 5.49 10.47 8.00
C ALA A 224 5.41 11.83 7.29
N GLU A 225 6.52 12.55 7.19
CA GLU A 225 6.66 13.84 6.53
C GLU A 225 6.37 13.78 5.02
N ILE A 226 6.36 12.58 4.42
CA ILE A 226 5.91 12.41 3.02
C ILE A 226 4.49 12.97 2.81
N TRP A 227 3.64 12.91 3.82
CA TRP A 227 2.25 13.39 3.79
C TRP A 227 2.10 14.91 3.94
N ARG A 228 3.19 15.65 4.18
CA ARG A 228 3.16 17.09 4.55
C ARG A 228 2.49 17.98 3.50
N ARG A 229 2.73 17.71 2.21
CA ARG A 229 2.15 18.51 1.11
C ARG A 229 0.75 18.03 0.73
N THR A 230 0.58 16.71 0.70
CA THR A 230 -0.66 16.08 0.28
C THR A 230 -1.00 14.95 1.26
N PRO A 231 -1.88 15.19 2.25
CA PRO A 231 -2.15 14.21 3.30
C PRO A 231 -3.00 13.02 2.82
N LYS A 232 -3.61 13.13 1.64
CA LYS A 232 -4.53 12.12 1.08
C LYS A 232 -3.86 11.13 0.14
N ALA A 233 -2.88 11.57 -0.64
CA ALA A 233 -2.23 10.75 -1.66
C ALA A 233 -0.83 11.25 -1.92
N VAL A 234 0.12 10.32 -2.07
CA VAL A 234 1.53 10.61 -2.33
C VAL A 234 2.10 9.61 -3.30
N SER A 235 3.00 10.07 -4.16
CA SER A 235 3.75 9.20 -5.08
C SER A 235 5.21 9.19 -4.66
N LYS A 236 5.83 8.00 -4.65
CA LYS A 236 7.25 7.83 -4.33
C LYS A 236 7.97 7.16 -5.48
N LEU A 237 9.02 7.82 -5.97
CA LEU A 237 9.97 7.22 -6.90
C LEU A 237 11.00 6.38 -6.12
N ILE A 238 11.16 5.13 -6.52
CA ILE A 238 12.18 4.20 -6.08
C ILE A 238 13.05 3.87 -7.29
N VAL A 239 14.38 3.90 -7.12
CA VAL A 239 15.33 3.60 -8.18
C VAL A 239 16.14 2.39 -7.76
N THR A 240 16.24 1.41 -8.65
CA THR A 240 16.89 0.13 -8.41
C THR A 240 17.81 -0.19 -9.58
N ASP A 241 18.82 -1.02 -9.33
CA ASP A 241 19.71 -1.46 -10.39
C ASP A 241 18.97 -2.34 -11.41
N LYS A 242 19.54 -2.45 -12.62
CA LYS A 242 18.89 -3.12 -13.76
C LYS A 242 18.57 -4.59 -13.50
N ASP A 243 19.45 -5.26 -12.77
CA ASP A 243 19.36 -6.66 -12.35
C ASP A 243 18.36 -6.88 -11.21
N LYS A 244 17.90 -5.81 -10.54
CA LYS A 244 16.93 -5.87 -9.46
C LYS A 244 15.53 -5.51 -9.95
N GLU A 245 14.88 -6.45 -10.61
CA GLU A 245 13.49 -6.30 -11.01
C GLU A 245 12.54 -6.53 -9.84
N LEU A 246 11.61 -5.60 -9.62
CA LEU A 246 10.66 -5.62 -8.52
C LEU A 246 9.46 -6.51 -8.86
N VAL A 247 9.21 -7.53 -8.06
CA VAL A 247 8.11 -8.49 -8.27
C VAL A 247 6.91 -8.15 -7.41
N SER A 248 7.14 -7.80 -6.14
CA SER A 248 6.05 -7.42 -5.24
C SER A 248 6.49 -6.40 -4.21
N VAL A 249 5.51 -5.62 -3.75
CA VAL A 249 5.65 -4.64 -2.69
C VAL A 249 4.60 -4.92 -1.63
N THR A 250 5.02 -4.91 -0.37
CA THR A 250 4.12 -5.00 0.78
C THR A 250 4.29 -3.79 1.67
N VAL A 251 3.19 -3.09 1.94
CA VAL A 251 3.11 -2.04 2.94
C VAL A 251 2.94 -2.66 4.31
N ASP A 252 3.72 -2.18 5.26
CA ASP A 252 3.70 -2.59 6.66
C ASP A 252 3.77 -4.13 6.84
N PRO A 253 4.88 -4.78 6.42
CA PRO A 253 5.00 -6.25 6.44
C PRO A 253 4.88 -6.86 7.85
N HIS A 254 5.19 -6.08 8.89
CA HIS A 254 5.19 -6.50 10.29
C HIS A 254 3.99 -5.97 11.10
N TRP A 255 3.05 -5.27 10.45
CA TRP A 255 1.87 -4.66 11.08
C TRP A 255 2.20 -3.72 12.23
N GLU A 256 3.24 -2.91 12.02
CA GLU A 256 3.75 -1.91 12.95
C GLU A 256 2.85 -0.68 13.05
N THR A 257 2.09 -0.35 12.01
CA THR A 257 1.32 0.91 11.95
C THR A 257 -0.13 0.75 12.42
N ALA A 258 -0.55 -0.48 12.76
CA ALA A 258 -1.92 -0.83 13.12
C ALA A 258 -2.96 -0.41 12.06
N ASP A 259 -2.62 -0.64 10.79
CA ASP A 259 -3.52 -0.51 9.65
C ASP A 259 -4.78 -1.35 9.85
N VAL A 260 -5.94 -0.80 9.47
CA VAL A 260 -7.23 -1.49 9.58
C VAL A 260 -7.55 -2.39 8.39
N ASP A 261 -6.92 -2.16 7.24
CA ASP A 261 -7.18 -2.87 5.99
C ASP A 261 -5.87 -3.37 5.36
N VAL A 262 -5.37 -4.48 5.91
CA VAL A 262 -4.16 -5.15 5.42
C VAL A 262 -4.33 -5.69 3.98
N GLU A 263 -5.56 -5.83 3.50
CA GLU A 263 -5.85 -6.39 2.20
C GLU A 263 -5.34 -5.50 1.05
N ASN A 264 -5.28 -4.19 1.29
CA ASN A 264 -4.85 -3.19 0.32
C ASN A 264 -3.35 -2.83 0.43
N ASN A 265 -2.61 -3.54 1.28
CA ASN A 265 -1.17 -3.33 1.49
C ASN A 265 -0.27 -4.03 0.46
N HIS A 266 -0.82 -4.95 -0.33
CA HIS A 266 -0.04 -5.77 -1.27
C HIS A 266 -0.21 -5.33 -2.72
N TYR A 267 0.92 -5.22 -3.42
CA TYR A 267 0.95 -5.09 -4.86
C TYR A 267 1.85 -6.16 -5.50
N PRO A 268 1.36 -6.95 -6.48
CA PRO A 268 -0.02 -6.97 -6.97
C PRO A 268 -1.02 -7.44 -5.88
N ARG A 269 -2.29 -7.06 -6.05
CA ARG A 269 -3.36 -7.47 -5.13
C ARG A 269 -3.48 -8.99 -5.09
N ARG A 270 -3.62 -9.55 -3.90
CA ARG A 270 -3.68 -10.99 -3.66
C ARG A 270 -5.13 -11.43 -3.45
N ILE A 271 -5.42 -12.69 -3.80
CA ILE A 271 -6.70 -13.31 -3.45
C ILE A 271 -6.70 -13.59 -1.96
N ILE A 272 -7.81 -13.21 -1.31
CA ILE A 272 -7.92 -13.25 0.15
C ILE A 272 -8.72 -14.50 0.52
N PRO A 273 -8.10 -15.47 1.22
CA PRO A 273 -8.81 -16.67 1.63
C PRO A 273 -9.84 -16.31 2.71
N SER A 274 -11.12 -16.54 2.44
CA SER A 274 -12.20 -16.39 3.41
C SER A 274 -12.78 -17.76 3.79
N ARG A 275 -13.27 -17.88 5.03
CA ARG A 275 -13.94 -19.08 5.52
C ARG A 275 -15.44 -18.83 5.58
N ILE A 276 -16.22 -19.77 5.07
CA ILE A 276 -17.68 -19.79 5.25
C ILE A 276 -17.95 -20.73 6.41
N GLU A 277 -18.54 -20.21 7.49
CA GLU A 277 -18.99 -21.01 8.62
C GLU A 277 -20.50 -21.29 8.48
N ALA A 278 -20.88 -22.56 8.42
CA ALA A 278 -22.27 -22.97 8.54
C ALA A 278 -22.64 -23.00 10.02
N TYR A 279 -23.45 -22.05 10.48
CA TYR A 279 -23.97 -22.06 11.84
C TYR A 279 -25.44 -22.47 11.87
N LYS A 280 -25.79 -23.35 12.82
CA LYS A 280 -27.18 -23.67 13.15
C LYS A 280 -27.65 -22.66 14.18
N ASN A 281 -28.59 -21.81 13.80
CA ASN A 281 -29.19 -20.83 14.71
C ASN A 281 -29.84 -21.58 15.89
N LYS A 282 -29.29 -21.42 17.10
CA LYS A 282 -29.92 -22.01 18.30
C LYS A 282 -31.18 -21.18 18.60
N PRO A 283 -32.37 -21.80 18.68
CA PRO A 283 -33.57 -21.08 19.09
C PRO A 283 -33.34 -20.42 20.45
N ARG A 284 -33.90 -19.21 20.62
CA ARG A 284 -33.80 -18.45 21.87
C ARG A 284 -34.38 -19.28 23.02
N ASN A 285 -33.53 -19.77 23.92
CA ASN A 285 -33.96 -20.59 25.06
C ASN A 285 -34.31 -19.71 26.27
N THR A 286 -35.18 -18.73 26.05
CA THR A 286 -35.75 -17.89 27.12
C THR A 286 -37.19 -18.36 27.37
N TYR A 287 -37.67 -18.29 28.61
CA TYR A 287 -39.01 -18.76 29.00
C TYR A 287 -40.14 -18.23 28.09
N GLU A 288 -39.98 -17.04 27.52
CA GLU A 288 -40.95 -16.39 26.62
C GLU A 288 -41.05 -17.01 25.22
N TYR A 289 -40.07 -17.80 24.79
CA TYR A 289 -39.97 -18.37 23.43
C TYR A 289 -40.06 -19.90 23.40
N ARG A 290 -40.55 -20.51 24.49
CA ARG A 290 -40.76 -21.95 24.55
C ARG A 290 -41.91 -22.38 23.65
N ASP A 291 -41.65 -23.28 22.71
CA ASP A 291 -42.70 -23.96 21.97
C ASP A 291 -43.23 -25.12 22.81
N LEU A 292 -44.20 -24.83 23.67
CA LEU A 292 -44.80 -25.82 24.57
C LEU A 292 -45.46 -27.00 23.82
N MET A 293 -45.90 -26.79 22.57
CA MET A 293 -46.51 -27.85 21.76
C MET A 293 -45.45 -28.85 21.26
N HIS A 294 -44.24 -28.36 20.98
CA HIS A 294 -43.11 -29.20 20.64
C HIS A 294 -42.47 -29.82 21.89
N ASP A 295 -42.20 -29.01 22.93
CA ASP A 295 -41.56 -29.44 24.18
C ASP A 295 -42.31 -30.60 24.85
N SER A 296 -43.64 -30.56 24.86
CA SER A 296 -44.50 -31.59 25.47
C SER A 296 -44.46 -32.97 24.79
N LYS A 297 -43.93 -33.05 23.57
CA LYS A 297 -43.71 -34.31 22.85
C LYS A 297 -42.34 -34.92 23.13
N THR A 298 -41.49 -34.22 23.86
CA THR A 298 -40.14 -34.70 24.19
C THR A 298 -40.26 -35.73 25.31
N GLU A 299 -39.92 -36.97 25.02
CA GLU A 299 -39.93 -38.04 26.02
C GLU A 299 -38.82 -37.81 27.05
N LEU A 300 -39.08 -38.20 28.29
CA LEU A 300 -38.16 -38.02 29.39
C LEU A 300 -37.05 -39.06 29.26
N LYS A 301 -35.82 -38.62 28.95
CA LYS A 301 -34.66 -39.52 28.92
C LYS A 301 -34.49 -40.17 30.29
N THR A 302 -34.46 -41.50 30.32
CA THR A 302 -34.15 -42.27 31.52
C THR A 302 -32.64 -42.44 31.65
N ASP A 303 -32.11 -42.49 32.88
CA ASP A 303 -30.66 -42.55 33.20
C ASP A 303 -29.89 -43.70 32.51
N ASP A 304 -30.58 -44.67 31.91
CA ASP A 304 -29.97 -45.77 31.15
C ASP A 304 -29.66 -45.45 29.68
N GLU A 305 -30.18 -44.36 29.10
CA GLU A 305 -29.94 -43.99 27.69
C GLU A 305 -28.65 -43.21 27.44
N ASP A 306 -28.00 -42.68 28.49
CA ASP A 306 -26.78 -41.87 28.37
C ASP A 306 -25.49 -42.72 28.28
N LYS A 307 -25.59 -44.06 28.19
CA LYS A 307 -24.42 -44.97 28.15
C LYS A 307 -23.98 -45.42 26.75
N ASP A 308 -24.73 -45.09 25.70
CA ASP A 308 -24.43 -45.60 24.34
C ASP A 308 -23.72 -44.58 23.42
N ASP A 309 -23.36 -43.39 23.89
CA ASP A 309 -22.69 -42.34 23.11
C ASP A 309 -21.33 -41.87 23.72
N GLU A 310 -20.41 -42.81 24.02
CA GLU A 310 -18.96 -42.51 24.22
C GLU A 310 -18.08 -43.06 23.10
#